data_AF-A0A849RL47-F1
#
_entry.id   AF-A0A849RL47-F1
#
_cell.length_a   1.000
_cell.length_b   1.000
_cell.length_c   1.000
_cell.angle_alpha   90.00
_cell.angle_beta   90.00
_cell.angle_gamma   90.00
#
_symmetry.space_group_name_H-M   'P 1'
#
loop_
_entity.id
_entity.type
_entity.pdbx_description
1 polymer ?
#
loop_
_entity_poly.entity_id
_entity_poly.type
_entity_poly.pdbx_seq_one_letter_code
_entity_poly.pdbx_strand_id
1 'polypeptide(L)'
;LRAAGFVGSQVKGYDRTAASHLHVARLVSEGQADVGMGIRSAAQSYGLEFIPLQSARYDLVVPKAYLSNHPSLNHFFDTLASRPFRSEIAAIGGYDTTDTGKLQIL
;
A
#
# COMPACT_ATOMS: atom_id res chain seq x y z
N LEU A 1 -6.77 20.19 1.16
CA LEU A 1 -6.24 21.56 0.94
C LEU A 1 -7.33 22.54 0.54
N ARG A 2 -7.89 22.49 -0.67
CA ARG A 2 -8.94 23.45 -1.09
C ARG A 2 -10.19 23.45 -0.19
N ALA A 3 -10.67 22.26 0.19
CA ALA A 3 -11.80 22.13 1.13
C ALA A 3 -11.50 22.69 2.53
N ALA A 4 -10.22 22.83 2.89
CA ALA A 4 -9.77 23.43 4.14
C ALA A 4 -9.31 24.89 3.96
N GLY A 5 -9.57 25.51 2.79
CA GLY A 5 -9.22 26.91 2.52
C GLY A 5 -7.75 27.16 2.14
N PHE A 6 -6.94 26.12 1.96
CA PHE A 6 -5.52 26.24 1.62
C PHE A 6 -5.26 26.05 0.12
N VAL A 7 -4.33 26.84 -0.42
CA VAL A 7 -3.75 26.67 -1.76
C VAL A 7 -2.38 25.99 -1.67
N GLY A 8 -2.03 25.20 -2.70
CA GLY A 8 -0.79 24.40 -2.70
C GLY A 8 0.47 25.23 -2.46
N SER A 9 0.54 26.44 -3.00
CA SER A 9 1.67 27.36 -2.83
C SER A 9 1.93 27.78 -1.38
N GLN A 10 0.98 27.59 -0.46
CA GLN A 10 1.18 27.83 0.98
C GLN A 10 1.91 26.66 1.66
N VAL A 11 2.07 25.52 0.99
CA VAL A 11 2.75 24.34 1.53
C VAL A 11 4.18 24.31 0.99
N LYS A 12 5.16 24.46 1.89
CA LYS A 12 6.57 24.35 1.53
C LYS A 12 6.84 22.98 0.91
N GLY A 13 7.37 22.97 -0.31
CA GLY A 13 7.67 21.73 -1.04
C GLY A 13 6.45 21.05 -1.66
N TYR A 14 5.31 21.75 -1.83
CA TYR A 14 4.12 21.21 -2.49
C TYR A 14 4.40 20.59 -3.86
N ASP A 15 5.26 21.23 -4.64
CA ASP A 15 5.63 20.78 -5.99
C ASP A 15 6.73 19.69 -5.99
N ARG A 16 7.25 19.32 -4.82
CA ARG A 16 8.25 18.26 -4.69
C ARG A 16 7.56 16.91 -4.62
N THR A 17 7.64 16.17 -5.72
CA THR A 17 7.07 14.82 -5.83
C THR A 17 8.13 13.74 -5.63
N ALA A 18 7.70 12.59 -5.12
CA ALA A 18 8.51 11.38 -5.09
C ALA A 18 7.84 10.28 -5.93
N ALA A 19 8.65 9.44 -6.57
CA ALA A 19 8.18 8.44 -7.52
C ALA A 19 7.45 7.24 -6.88
N SER A 20 7.58 7.03 -5.56
CA SER A 20 6.96 5.92 -4.85
C SER A 20 6.93 6.17 -3.34
N HIS A 21 6.13 5.38 -2.60
CA HIS A 21 6.11 5.43 -1.13
C HIS A 21 7.48 5.12 -0.50
N LEU A 22 8.26 4.21 -1.09
CA LEU A 22 9.63 3.91 -0.64
C LEU A 22 10.57 5.09 -0.89
N HIS A 23 10.40 5.80 -2.01
CA HIS A 23 11.18 7.00 -2.29
C HIS A 23 10.85 8.11 -1.27
N VAL A 24 9.58 8.28 -0.89
CA VAL A 24 9.19 9.20 0.20
C VAL A 24 9.89 8.82 1.52
N ALA A 25 9.79 7.57 1.94
CA ALA A 25 10.41 7.09 3.18
C ALA A 25 11.93 7.33 3.17
N ARG A 26 12.60 7.03 2.06
CA ARG A 26 14.02 7.32 1.88
C ARG A 26 14.34 8.79 2.09
N LEU A 27 13.64 9.71 1.41
CA LEU A 27 13.90 11.15 1.50
C LEU A 27 13.74 11.67 2.94
N VAL A 28 12.77 11.15 3.69
CA VAL A 28 12.59 11.53 5.10
C VAL A 28 13.71 10.94 5.96
N SER A 29 14.06 9.66 5.79
CA SER A 29 15.15 9.02 6.56
C SER A 29 16.53 9.66 6.34
N GLU A 30 16.77 10.21 5.15
CA GLU A 30 18.01 10.92 4.81
C GLU A 30 17.99 12.40 5.24
N GLY A 31 16.92 12.86 5.91
CA GLY A 31 16.77 14.26 6.35
C GLY A 31 16.54 15.24 5.20
N GLN A 32 16.25 14.75 3.99
CA GLN A 32 15.95 15.61 2.85
C GLN A 32 14.53 16.17 2.92
N ALA A 33 13.63 15.58 3.70
CA ALA A 33 12.27 16.07 3.95
C ALA A 33 11.89 15.80 5.41
N ASP A 34 11.07 16.68 6.00
CA ASP A 34 10.61 16.52 7.39
C ASP A 34 9.48 15.48 7.52
N VAL A 35 8.56 15.46 6.53
CA VAL A 35 7.39 14.56 6.46
C VAL A 35 7.05 14.25 5.01
N GLY A 36 6.29 13.18 4.77
CA GLY A 36 5.78 12.84 3.45
C GLY A 36 4.61 11.85 3.49
N MET A 37 3.85 11.81 2.40
CA MET A 37 2.71 10.90 2.26
C MET A 37 3.20 9.51 1.84
N GLY A 38 2.82 8.49 2.61
CA GLY A 38 3.35 7.13 2.46
C GLY A 38 2.38 6.06 2.93
N ILE A 39 2.74 4.80 2.67
CA ILE A 39 2.11 3.65 3.31
C ILE A 39 2.91 3.21 4.54
N ARG A 40 2.24 2.61 5.51
CA ARG A 40 2.84 2.19 6.78
C ARG A 40 4.02 1.23 6.60
N SER A 41 3.90 0.28 5.68
CA SER A 41 4.97 -0.69 5.40
C SER A 41 6.28 -0.01 4.97
N ALA A 42 6.21 1.00 4.11
CA ALA A 42 7.37 1.77 3.66
C ALA A 42 8.03 2.54 4.82
N ALA A 43 7.24 3.20 5.68
CA ALA A 43 7.77 3.90 6.86
C ALA A 43 8.49 2.91 7.81
N GLN A 44 7.88 1.75 8.06
CA GLN A 44 8.46 0.70 8.92
C GLN A 44 9.78 0.15 8.35
N SER A 45 9.88 -0.06 7.04
CA SER A 45 11.13 -0.53 6.40
C SER A 45 12.31 0.43 6.57
N TYR A 46 12.04 1.73 6.79
CA TYR A 46 13.07 2.75 7.04
C TYR A 46 13.16 3.16 8.52
N GLY A 47 12.47 2.46 9.43
CA GLY A 47 12.49 2.78 10.87
C GLY A 47 11.84 4.12 11.22
N LEU A 48 10.95 4.63 10.37
CA LEU A 48 10.27 5.90 10.55
C LEU A 48 8.98 5.76 11.35
N GLU A 49 8.62 6.82 12.07
CA GLU A 49 7.29 6.96 12.65
C GLU A 49 6.21 7.08 11.55
N PHE A 50 5.04 6.51 11.78
CA PHE A 50 3.92 6.56 10.86
C PHE A 50 2.65 7.04 11.55
N ILE A 51 2.08 8.14 11.04
CA ILE A 51 0.81 8.70 11.50
C ILE A 51 -0.30 8.23 10.55
N PRO A 52 -1.26 7.41 11.01
CA PRO A 52 -2.33 6.89 10.15
C PRO A 52 -3.35 7.98 9.81
N LEU A 53 -3.61 8.17 8.52
CA LEU A 53 -4.63 9.11 8.01
C LEU A 53 -5.87 8.40 7.47
N GLN A 54 -5.67 7.33 6.69
CA GLN A 54 -6.75 6.57 6.06
C GLN A 54 -6.28 5.16 5.74
N SER A 55 -7.21 4.21 5.76
CA SER A 55 -6.99 2.85 5.24
C SER A 55 -7.26 2.79 3.74
N ALA A 56 -6.31 2.20 2.99
CA ALA A 56 -6.48 1.91 1.57
C ALA A 56 -6.60 0.39 1.37
N ARG A 57 -7.64 -0.04 0.67
CA ARG A 57 -7.86 -1.45 0.30
C ARG A 57 -7.25 -1.71 -1.08
N TYR A 58 -6.59 -2.86 -1.21
CA TYR A 58 -6.06 -3.35 -2.48
C TYR A 58 -6.81 -4.62 -2.86
N ASP A 59 -7.31 -4.67 -4.08
CA ASP A 59 -7.95 -5.85 -4.66
C ASP A 59 -7.15 -6.30 -5.88
N LEU A 60 -6.99 -7.61 -6.06
CA LEU A 60 -6.45 -8.18 -7.28
C LEU A 60 -7.59 -8.43 -8.26
N VAL A 61 -7.55 -7.77 -9.42
CA VAL A 61 -8.58 -7.91 -10.45
C VAL A 61 -8.13 -8.89 -11.52
N VAL A 62 -8.95 -9.92 -11.75
CA VAL A 62 -8.71 -10.95 -12.78
C VAL A 62 -9.89 -10.98 -13.74
N PRO A 63 -9.68 -10.83 -15.07
CA PRO A 63 -10.75 -10.98 -16.04
C PRO A 63 -11.37 -12.38 -16.03
N LYS A 64 -12.70 -12.47 -16.08
CA LYS A 64 -13.46 -13.74 -15.97
C LYS A 64 -13.00 -14.81 -16.97
N ALA A 65 -12.60 -14.41 -18.18
CA ALA A 65 -12.11 -15.32 -19.22
C ALA A 65 -10.88 -16.15 -18.80
N TYR A 66 -10.07 -15.65 -17.85
CA TYR A 66 -8.91 -16.39 -17.36
C TYR A 66 -9.25 -17.41 -16.27
N LEU A 67 -10.36 -17.23 -15.54
CA LEU A 67 -10.75 -18.13 -14.45
C LEU A 67 -10.98 -19.57 -14.91
N SER A 68 -11.52 -19.76 -16.12
CA SER A 68 -11.82 -21.09 -16.67
C SER A 68 -10.65 -21.72 -17.43
N ASN A 69 -9.72 -20.90 -17.93
CA ASN A 69 -8.76 -21.32 -18.96
C ASN A 69 -7.30 -21.38 -18.48
N HIS A 70 -7.00 -20.91 -17.26
CA HIS A 70 -5.63 -20.84 -16.77
C HIS A 70 -5.40 -21.78 -15.57
N PRO A 71 -4.82 -22.98 -15.78
CA PRO A 71 -4.70 -24.00 -14.72
C PRO A 71 -3.89 -23.52 -13.51
N SER A 72 -2.93 -22.61 -13.68
CA SER A 72 -2.12 -22.07 -12.58
C SER A 72 -2.86 -21.06 -11.69
N LEU A 73 -4.03 -20.54 -12.10
CA LEU A 73 -4.74 -19.55 -11.28
C LEU A 73 -5.35 -20.18 -10.02
N ASN A 74 -5.74 -21.44 -10.07
CA ASN A 74 -6.28 -22.14 -8.89
C ASN A 74 -5.23 -22.20 -7.77
N HIS A 75 -4.02 -22.68 -8.08
CA HIS A 75 -2.92 -22.72 -7.11
C HIS A 75 -2.55 -21.34 -6.57
N PHE A 76 -2.62 -20.32 -7.42
CA PHE A 76 -2.36 -18.94 -7.02
C PHE A 76 -3.42 -18.45 -6.02
N PHE A 77 -4.71 -18.67 -6.27
CA PHE A 77 -5.78 -18.31 -5.32
C PHE A 77 -5.71 -19.12 -4.02
N ASP A 78 -5.40 -20.42 -4.09
CA ASP A 78 -5.18 -21.26 -2.91
C ASP A 78 -4.04 -20.69 -2.03
N THR A 79 -2.97 -20.22 -2.67
CA THR A 79 -1.84 -19.58 -1.98
C THR A 79 -2.28 -18.29 -1.30
N LEU A 80 -3.01 -17.41 -2.01
CA LEU A 80 -3.52 -16.16 -1.43
C LEU A 80 -4.47 -16.39 -0.24
N ALA A 81 -5.25 -17.47 -0.26
CA ALA A 81 -6.14 -17.84 0.84
C ALA A 81 -5.41 -18.49 2.02
N SER A 82 -4.20 -19.02 1.80
CA SER A 82 -3.46 -19.83 2.77
C SER A 82 -3.01 -19.05 4.01
N ARG A 83 -2.95 -19.75 5.15
CA ARG A 83 -2.45 -19.19 6.41
C ARG A 83 -0.96 -18.77 6.32
N PRO A 84 -0.04 -19.57 5.75
CA PRO A 84 1.37 -19.18 5.63
C PRO A 84 1.54 -17.84 4.91
N PHE A 85 0.85 -17.66 3.79
CA PHE A 85 0.90 -16.42 3.02
C PHE A 85 0.38 -15.20 3.80
N ARG A 86 -0.76 -15.34 4.51
CA ARG A 86 -1.27 -14.28 5.38
C ARG A 86 -0.29 -13.91 6.49
N SER A 87 0.38 -14.92 7.07
CA SER A 87 1.40 -14.71 8.11
C SER A 87 2.62 -13.96 7.56
N GLU A 88 3.05 -14.24 6.34
CA GLU A 88 4.12 -13.48 5.68
C GLU A 88 3.74 -12.02 5.45
N ILE A 89 2.52 -11.74 4.96
CA ILE A 89 2.03 -10.35 4.79
C ILE A 89 1.97 -9.63 6.14
N ALA A 90 1.48 -10.29 7.18
CA ALA A 90 1.42 -9.70 8.52
C ALA A 90 2.82 -9.38 9.07
N ALA A 91 3.83 -10.20 8.75
CA ALA A 91 5.22 -9.99 9.16
C ALA A 91 5.88 -8.81 8.44
N ILE A 92 5.49 -8.49 7.19
CA ILE A 92 5.93 -7.25 6.51
C ILE A 92 5.47 -6.00 7.28
N GLY A 93 4.33 -6.11 7.97
CA GLY A 93 3.75 -5.02 8.74
C GLY A 93 3.01 -4.00 7.86
N GLY A 94 2.09 -3.27 8.48
CA GLY A 94 1.33 -2.21 7.82
C GLY A 94 0.18 -2.66 6.93
N TYR A 95 -0.11 -3.96 6.84
CA TYR A 95 -1.26 -4.51 6.13
C TYR A 95 -2.27 -5.15 7.09
N ASP A 96 -3.55 -4.96 6.77
CA ASP A 96 -4.66 -5.73 7.36
C ASP A 96 -4.99 -6.91 6.43
N THR A 97 -4.90 -8.13 6.95
CA THR A 97 -5.10 -9.37 6.18
C THR A 97 -6.50 -9.99 6.33
N THR A 98 -7.45 -9.27 6.93
CA THR A 98 -8.80 -9.78 7.23
C THR A 98 -9.53 -10.28 5.97
N ASP A 99 -9.35 -9.57 4.85
CA ASP A 99 -10.00 -9.89 3.58
C ASP A 99 -9.09 -10.58 2.55
N THR A 100 -7.82 -10.82 2.88
CA THR A 100 -6.86 -11.47 1.96
C THR A 100 -7.43 -12.80 1.46
N GLY A 101 -7.28 -13.09 0.16
CA GLY A 101 -7.73 -14.34 -0.44
C GLY A 101 -9.25 -14.52 -0.54
N LYS A 102 -10.07 -13.53 -0.17
CA LYS A 102 -11.51 -13.57 -0.45
C LYS A 102 -11.75 -13.28 -1.93
N LEU A 103 -12.45 -14.19 -2.60
CA LEU A 103 -12.86 -14.01 -3.98
C LEU A 103 -14.20 -13.26 -4.03
N GLN A 104 -14.27 -12.21 -4.85
CA GLN A 104 -15.50 -11.48 -5.15
C GLN A 104 -15.70 -11.43 -6.66
N ILE A 105 -16.92 -11.75 -7.11
CA ILE A 105 -17.30 -11.64 -8.52
C ILE A 105 -18.08 -10.33 -8.67
N LEU A 106 -17.55 -9.42 -9.47
CA LEU A 106 -18.20 -8.18 -9.89
C LEU A 106 -19.12 -8.41 -11.09
#